data_AF-A0A151UIQ0-F1
#
_entry.id   AF-A0A151UIQ0-F1
#
_cell.length_a   1.000
_cell.length_b   1.000
_cell.length_c   1.000
_cell.angle_alpha   90.00
_cell.angle_beta   90.00
_cell.angle_gamma   90.00
#
_symmetry.space_group_name_H-M   'P 1'
#
loop_
_entity.id
_entity.type
_entity.pdbx_description
1 polymer ?
#
loop_
_entity_poly.entity_id
_entity_poly.type
_entity_poly.pdbx_seq_one_letter_code
_entity_poly.pdbx_strand_id
1 'polypeptide(L)' 'KVDLPQFHGKDDMEAYLDWEMKVEKLFSFHCVSEERKVPLATLRFQGYAMYWWTSLERERHLHNNPIIQY' A
#
# COMPACT_ATOMS: atom_id res chain seq x y z
N LYS A 1 9.29 -0.53 -14.95
CA LYS A 1 8.87 0.33 -13.81
C LYS A 1 7.37 0.16 -13.67
N VAL A 2 6.85 -0.24 -12.51
CA VAL A 2 5.40 -0.37 -12.28
C VAL A 2 4.86 1.02 -11.92
N ASP A 3 3.89 1.52 -12.67
CA ASP A 3 3.28 2.82 -12.39
C ASP A 3 1.93 2.65 -11.69
N LEU A 4 1.99 2.52 -10.37
CA LEU A 4 0.82 2.28 -9.52
C LEU A 4 0.01 3.58 -9.28
N PRO A 5 -1.31 3.55 -9.13
CA PRO A 5 -2.06 4.76 -8.78
C PRO A 5 -1.70 5.29 -7.38
N GLN A 6 -1.83 6.60 -7.15
CA GLN A 6 -1.65 7.21 -5.83
C GLN A 6 -2.89 7.00 -4.95
N PHE A 7 -2.69 6.86 -3.65
CA PHE A 7 -3.78 6.75 -2.67
C PHE A 7 -3.60 7.76 -1.53
N HIS A 8 -4.63 8.55 -1.29
CA HIS A 8 -4.60 9.62 -0.29
C HIS A 8 -5.17 9.22 1.07
N GLY A 9 -5.87 8.08 1.17
CA GLY A 9 -6.51 7.64 2.41
C GLY A 9 -7.66 8.53 2.86
N LYS A 10 -8.59 8.86 1.95
CA LYS A 10 -9.83 9.56 2.31
C LYS A 10 -10.84 8.55 2.86
N ASP A 11 -11.85 9.01 3.62
CA ASP A 11 -13.00 8.22 4.11
C ASP A 11 -13.97 7.83 2.97
N ASP A 12 -13.42 7.37 1.85
CA ASP A 12 -14.14 6.94 0.67
C ASP A 12 -13.79 5.48 0.39
N MET A 13 -14.71 4.59 0.75
CA MET A 13 -14.56 3.15 0.57
C MET A 13 -14.47 2.79 -0.92
N GLU A 14 -15.23 3.46 -1.79
CA GLU A 14 -15.18 3.20 -3.22
C GLU A 14 -13.80 3.59 -3.78
N ALA A 15 -13.25 4.72 -3.34
CA ALA A 15 -11.90 5.14 -3.74
C ALA A 15 -10.81 4.14 -3.32
N TYR A 16 -10.95 3.49 -2.16
CA TYR A 16 -10.04 2.40 -1.75
C TYR A 16 -10.18 1.19 -2.67
N LEU A 17 -11.40 0.70 -2.89
CA LEU A 17 -11.66 -0.48 -3.72
C LEU A 17 -11.18 -0.27 -5.16
N ASP A 18 -11.44 0.91 -5.73
CA ASP A 18 -11.00 1.28 -7.07
C ASP A 18 -9.48 1.28 -7.18
N TRP A 19 -8.80 1.81 -6.16
CA TRP A 19 -7.34 1.86 -6.10
C TRP A 19 -6.76 0.44 -5.98
N GLU A 20 -7.28 -0.37 -5.06
CA GLU A 20 -6.86 -1.74 -4.82
C GLU A 20 -7.01 -2.61 -6.08
N MET A 21 -8.17 -2.56 -6.74
CA MET A 21 -8.39 -3.30 -7.99
C MET A 21 -7.43 -2.88 -9.10
N LYS A 22 -7.09 -1.59 -9.21
CA LYS A 22 -6.11 -1.10 -10.20
C LYS A 22 -4.69 -1.57 -9.86
N VAL A 23 -4.31 -1.52 -8.59
CA VAL A 23 -3.01 -1.99 -8.10
C VAL A 23 -2.84 -3.49 -8.35
N GLU A 24 -3.84 -4.31 -8.00
CA GLU A 24 -3.77 -5.77 -8.21
C GLU A 24 -3.66 -6.15 -9.69
N LYS A 25 -4.40 -5.45 -10.58
CA LYS A 25 -4.25 -5.64 -12.03
C LYS A 25 -2.84 -5.32 -12.52
N LEU A 26 -2.23 -4.26 -12.00
CA LEU A 26 -0.86 -3.88 -12.34
C LEU A 26 0.18 -4.87 -11.78
N PHE A 27 -0.01 -5.37 -10.57
CA PHE A 27 0.85 -6.42 -10.01
C PHE A 27 0.79 -7.71 -10.81
N SER A 28 -0.41 -8.14 -11.20
CA SER A 28 -0.61 -9.30 -12.06
C SER A 28 0.07 -9.11 -13.42
N PHE A 29 -0.15 -7.96 -14.07
CA PHE A 29 0.45 -7.65 -15.38
C PHE A 29 1.99 -7.62 -15.35
N HIS A 30 2.58 -7.13 -14.25
CA HIS A 30 4.03 -7.02 -14.09
C HIS A 30 4.67 -8.23 -13.36
N CYS A 31 3.91 -9.28 -13.06
CA CYS A 31 4.37 -10.45 -12.30
C CYS A 31 5.12 -10.07 -11.01
N VAL A 32 4.58 -9.13 -10.25
CA VAL A 32 5.17 -8.68 -8.98
C VAL A 32 5.02 -9.78 -7.94
N SER A 33 6.13 -10.17 -7.29
CA SER A 33 6.12 -11.16 -6.21
C SER A 33 5.39 -10.63 -4.96
N GLU A 34 4.73 -11.51 -4.21
CA GLU A 34 3.96 -11.14 -3.00
C GLU A 34 4.77 -10.30 -2.01
N GLU A 35 6.02 -10.68 -1.76
CA GLU A 35 6.96 -9.97 -0.87
C GLU A 35 7.20 -8.50 -1.27
N ARG A 36 6.98 -8.15 -2.54
CA ARG A 36 7.20 -6.80 -3.08
C ARG A 36 5.93 -5.99 -3.20
N LYS A 37 4.75 -6.60 -3.13
CA LYS A 37 3.46 -5.89 -3.32
C LYS A 37 3.25 -4.80 -2.28
N VAL A 38 3.32 -5.16 -1.00
CA VAL A 38 3.11 -4.20 0.11
C VAL A 38 4.11 -3.04 0.05
N PRO A 39 5.44 -3.26 -0.04
CA PRO A 39 6.40 -2.17 -0.20
C PRO A 39 6.15 -1.28 -1.42
N LEU A 40 5.69 -1.84 -2.54
CA LEU A 40 5.44 -1.05 -3.75
C LEU A 40 4.15 -0.22 -3.64
N ALA A 41 3.11 -0.78 -3.02
CA ALA A 41 1.84 -0.10 -2.82
C ALA A 41 1.99 1.10 -1.87
N THR A 42 2.74 0.93 -0.78
CA THR A 42 2.94 1.96 0.25
C THR A 42 3.75 3.16 -0.27
N LEU A 43 4.65 2.95 -1.25
CA LEU A 43 5.35 4.04 -1.95
C LEU A 43 4.41 4.99 -2.71
N ARG A 44 3.15 4.59 -2.96
CA ARG A 44 2.16 5.45 -3.61
C ARG A 44 1.17 6.08 -2.65
N PHE A 45 1.33 5.86 -1.34
CA PHE A 45 0.56 6.58 -0.35
C PHE A 45 0.95 8.06 -0.34
N GLN A 46 -0.07 8.90 -0.17
CA GLN A 46 0.06 10.34 -0.06
C GLN A 46 -0.87 10.86 1.03
N GLY A 47 -0.64 12.09 1.49
CA GLY A 47 -1.49 12.74 2.48
C GLY A 47 -1.73 11.86 3.71
N TYR A 48 -3.01 11.67 4.06
CA TYR A 48 -3.40 10.94 5.27
C TYR A 48 -2.91 9.48 5.27
N ALA A 49 -3.04 8.77 4.15
CA ALA A 49 -2.56 7.39 4.03
C ALA A 49 -1.06 7.25 4.34
N MET A 50 -0.24 8.23 3.91
CA MET A 50 1.20 8.21 4.16
C MET A 50 1.51 8.41 5.66
N TYR A 51 0.81 9.34 6.32
CA TYR A 51 0.98 9.57 7.75
C TYR A 51 0.55 8.36 8.58
N TRP A 52 -0.61 7.79 8.25
CA TRP A 52 -1.12 6.58 8.91
C TRP A 52 -0.13 5.42 8.79
N TRP A 53 0.36 5.12 7.58
CA TRP A 53 1.32 4.03 7.36
C TRP A 53 2.63 4.23 8.13
N THR A 54 3.16 5.46 8.12
CA THR A 54 4.40 5.79 8.85
C THR A 54 4.22 5.63 10.36
N SER A 55 3.05 6.00 10.90
CA SER A 55 2.74 5.80 12.31
C SER A 55 2.63 4.31 12.65
N LEU A 56 1.94 3.55 11.81
CA LEU A 56 1.77 2.11 11.97
C LEU A 56 3.12 1.37 11.93
N GLU A 57 4.01 1.69 10.98
CA GLU A 57 5.35 1.10 10.93
C GLU A 57 6.14 1.39 12.20
N ARG A 58 6.10 2.64 12.70
CA ARG A 58 6.78 3.02 13.94
C ARG A 58 6.30 2.20 15.13
N GLU A 59 4.99 2.10 15.32
CA GLU A 59 4.42 1.29 16.40
C GLU A 59 4.86 -0.18 16.27
N ARG A 60 4.80 -0.73 15.06
CA ARG A 60 5.19 -2.13 14.81
C ARG A 60 6.66 -2.38 15.12
N HIS A 61 7.55 -1.44 14.83
CA HIS A 61 8.97 -1.53 15.18
C HIS A 61 9.19 -1.53 16.70
N LEU A 62 8.41 -0.75 17.46
CA LEU A 62 8.48 -0.75 18.93
C LEU A 62 8.02 -2.09 19.53
N HIS A 63 7.09 -2.77 18.86
CA HIS A 63 6.51 -4.03 19.31
C HIS A 63 7.16 -5.28 18.70
N ASN A 64 8.20 -5.15 17.87
CA ASN A 64 8.84 -6.26 17.14
C ASN A 64 7.87 -7.10 16.29
N ASN A 65 6.85 -6.47 15.69
CA ASN A 65 5.84 -7.17 14.90
C ASN A 65 6.35 -7.50 13.47
N PRO A 66 6.02 -8.69 12.92
CA PRO A 66 6.53 -9.17 11.63
C PRO A 66 5.93 -8.42 10.43
N ILE A 67 6.75 -8.01 9.45
CA ILE A 67 6.38 -7.20 8.27
C ILE A 67 5.00 -7.58 7.70
N ILE A 68 4.19 -6.57 7.37
CA ILE A 68 2.88 -6.80 6.74
C ILE A 68 3.12 -7.41 5.36
N GLN A 69 2.59 -8.62 5.18
CA GLN A 69 2.56 -9.32 3.89
C GLN A 69 1.13 -9.25 3.34
N TYR A 70 1.03 -9.36 2.01
CA TYR A 70 -0.25 -9.46 1.31
C TYR A 70 -0.86 -10.84 1.54
#